data_AF-A0AA38KKQ6-F1
#
_entry.id   AF-A0AA38KKQ6-F1
#
_cell.length_a   1.000
_cell.length_b   1.000
_cell.length_c   1.000
_cell.angle_alpha   90.00
_cell.angle_beta   90.00
_cell.angle_gamma   90.00
#
_symmetry.space_group_name_H-M   'P 1'
#
loop_
_entity.id
_entity.type
_entity.pdbx_description
1 polymer ?
#
loop_
_entity_poly.entity_id
_entity_poly.type
_entity_poly.pdbx_seq_one_letter_code
_entity_poly.pdbx_strand_id
1 'polypeptide(L)' 'CSRTLLWNGKKNALCGWNAKGYLEIATGQFAGLELCAEWQRPNGCINRKHTEKHRCSGCASTHHGADGCPEGQ' A
#
# COMPACT_ATOMS: atom_id res chain seq x y z
N CYS A 1 -10.98 -21.42 6.31
CA CYS A 1 -10.71 -20.20 5.52
C CYS A 1 -9.38 -19.61 5.97
N SER A 2 -8.27 -20.04 5.37
CA SER A 2 -6.93 -19.57 5.73
C SER A 2 -6.28 -18.99 4.47
N ARG A 3 -6.71 -17.78 4.11
CA ARG A 3 -6.29 -17.15 2.85
C ARG A 3 -5.15 -16.17 3.12
N THR A 4 -3.97 -16.72 3.39
CA THR A 4 -2.70 -15.99 3.54
C THR A 4 -2.02 -15.79 2.18
N LEU A 5 -2.82 -15.42 1.18
CA LEU A 5 -2.37 -15.21 -0.19
C LEU A 5 -2.96 -13.89 -0.64
N LEU A 6 -2.08 -12.92 -0.92
CA LEU A 6 -2.43 -11.85 -1.85
C LEU A 6 -2.93 -12.51 -3.16
N TRP A 7 -3.83 -11.82 -3.86
CA TRP A 7 -4.44 -12.34 -5.09
C TRP A 7 -3.39 -12.83 -6.12
N ASN A 8 -2.18 -12.23 -6.09
CA ASN A 8 -1.06 -12.55 -6.97
C ASN A 8 -0.14 -13.71 -6.53
N GLY A 9 -0.54 -14.54 -5.57
CA GLY A 9 0.26 -15.71 -5.16
C GLY A 9 1.59 -15.42 -4.45
N LYS A 10 1.97 -14.14 -4.30
CA LYS A 10 3.15 -13.71 -3.54
C LYS A 10 2.88 -13.86 -2.04
N LYS A 11 3.75 -14.61 -1.37
CA LYS A 11 3.63 -15.02 0.05
C LYS A 11 3.69 -13.88 1.07
N ASN A 12 4.11 -12.68 0.69
CA ASN A 12 4.28 -11.57 1.62
C ASN A 12 3.44 -10.38 1.17
N ALA A 13 2.40 -10.06 1.94
CA ALA A 13 1.77 -8.76 1.85
C ALA A 13 2.82 -7.69 2.14
N LEU A 14 3.18 -6.88 1.13
CA LEU A 14 4.10 -5.76 1.32
C LEU A 14 3.54 -4.77 2.35
N CYS A 15 2.22 -4.68 2.44
CA CYS A 15 1.52 -3.73 3.28
C CYS A 15 0.56 -4.43 4.23
N GLY A 16 0.44 -3.88 5.44
CA GLY A 16 -0.47 -4.31 6.49
C GLY A 16 -1.25 -3.14 7.04
N TRP A 17 -2.28 -3.42 7.84
CA TRP A 17 -2.96 -2.40 8.61
C TRP A 17 -2.32 -2.32 9.99
N ASN A 18 -2.00 -1.12 10.43
CA ASN A 18 -1.46 -0.87 11.76
C ASN A 18 -2.58 -0.94 12.82
N ALA A 19 -2.21 -1.03 14.09
CA ALA A 19 -3.15 -1.05 15.22
C ALA A 19 -3.97 0.24 15.36
N LYS A 20 -3.56 1.33 14.71
CA LYS A 20 -4.28 2.60 14.66
C LYS A 20 -5.31 2.67 13.51
N GLY A 21 -5.40 1.63 12.68
CA GLY A 21 -6.28 1.58 11.52
C GLY A 21 -5.76 2.33 10.28
N TYR A 22 -4.45 2.62 10.21
CA TYR A 22 -3.80 3.14 9.01
C TYR A 22 -3.10 2.03 8.25
N LEU A 23 -3.07 2.15 6.93
CA LEU A 23 -2.32 1.25 6.08
C LEU A 23 -0.82 1.57 6.25
N GLU A 24 0.02 0.57 6.43
CA GLU A 24 1.47 0.71 6.57
C GLU A 24 2.19 -0.33 5.70
N ILE A 25 3.42 -0.05 5.30
CA ILE A 25 4.27 -1.07 4.68
C ILE A 25 4.70 -2.01 5.80
N ALA A 26 4.30 -3.27 5.74
CA ALA A 26 4.64 -4.28 6.74
C ALA A 26 5.97 -4.98 6.42
N THR A 27 6.39 -5.01 5.15
CA THR A 27 7.57 -5.75 4.71
C THR A 27 8.35 -4.98 3.63
N GLY A 28 9.67 -5.13 3.61
CA GLY A 28 10.57 -4.47 2.65
C GLY A 28 11.36 -3.29 3.24
N GLN A 29 12.02 -2.52 2.37
CA GLN A 29 12.94 -1.44 2.75
C GLN A 29 12.27 -0.27 3.50
N PHE A 30 10.94 -0.18 3.43
CA PHE A 30 10.14 0.87 4.07
C PHE A 30 9.17 0.33 5.12
N ALA A 31 9.45 -0.85 5.68
CA ALA A 31 8.64 -1.45 6.74
C ALA A 31 8.43 -0.46 7.91
N GLY A 32 7.19 -0.32 8.38
CA GLY A 32 6.77 0.66 9.39
C GLY A 32 6.33 2.01 8.84
N LEU A 33 6.41 2.24 7.52
CA LEU A 33 5.96 3.49 6.93
C LEU A 33 4.45 3.48 6.68
N GLU A 34 3.74 4.40 7.32
CA GLU A 34 2.32 4.63 7.09
C GLU A 34 2.09 5.10 5.64
N LEU A 35 1.18 4.43 4.95
CA LEU A 35 0.71 4.77 3.62
C LEU A 35 -0.51 5.68 3.70
N CYS A 36 -0.60 6.58 2.73
CA CYS A 36 -1.75 7.44 2.59
C CYS A 36 -2.92 6.64 2.00
N ALA A 37 -4.02 6.53 2.75
CA ALA A 37 -5.24 5.87 2.29
C ALA A 37 -5.86 6.58 1.07
N GLU A 38 -5.78 7.91 1.02
CA GLU A 38 -6.24 8.70 -0.14
C GLU A 38 -5.41 8.40 -1.38
N TRP A 39 -4.11 8.16 -1.22
CA TRP A 39 -3.26 7.75 -2.34
C TRP A 39 -3.64 6.38 -2.90
N GLN A 40 -4.14 5.47 -2.06
CA GLN A 40 -4.65 4.17 -2.53
C GLN A 40 -5.97 4.27 -3.28
N ARG A 41 -6.71 5.38 -3.13
CA ARG A 41 -8.00 5.59 -3.79
C ARG A 41 -7.80 6.05 -5.25
N PRO A 42 -8.78 5.81 -6.13
CA PRO A 42 -8.76 6.28 -7.52
C PRO A 42 -8.60 7.81 -7.65
N ASN A 43 -9.11 8.57 -6.68
CA ASN A 43 -8.93 10.03 -6.66
C ASN A 43 -7.48 10.47 -6.41
N GLY A 44 -6.62 9.55 -5.94
CA GLY A 44 -5.29 9.87 -5.46
C GLY A 44 -5.31 10.81 -4.25
N CYS A 45 -4.12 11.16 -3.77
CA CYS A 45 -3.99 12.15 -2.71
C CYS A 45 -3.52 13.49 -3.29
N ILE A 46 -4.32 14.53 -3.12
CA ILE A 46 -3.96 15.92 -3.48
C ILE A 46 -2.95 16.56 -2.52
N ASN A 47 -2.75 15.97 -1.34
CA ASN A 47 -1.91 16.54 -0.30
C ASN A 47 -0.43 16.23 -0.53
N ARG A 48 0.35 17.24 -0.90
CA ARG A 48 1.81 17.11 -1.14
C ARG A 48 2.66 17.14 0.13
N LYS A 49 2.06 17.28 1.33
CA LYS A 49 2.83 17.29 2.59
C LYS A 49 3.42 15.94 2.97
N HIS A 50 2.91 14.84 2.45
CA HIS A 50 3.32 13.48 2.83
C HIS A 50 3.55 12.59 1.60
N THR A 51 4.25 13.12 0.59
CA THR A 51 4.59 12.37 -0.63
C THR A 51 5.43 11.12 -0.34
N GLU A 52 6.15 11.07 0.77
CA GLU A 52 6.82 9.86 1.25
C GLU A 52 5.84 8.70 1.53
N LYS A 53 4.62 9.03 1.97
CA LYS A 53 3.51 8.10 2.25
C LYS A 53 2.69 7.75 1.02
N HIS A 54 2.93 8.43 -0.11
CA HIS A 54 2.28 8.15 -1.40
C HIS A 54 2.96 6.98 -2.08
N ARG A 55 2.77 5.78 -1.53
CA ARG A 55 3.28 4.54 -2.12
C ARG A 55 2.19 3.53 -2.30
N CYS A 56 2.25 2.80 -3.40
CA CYS A 56 1.30 1.76 -3.72
C CYS A 56 1.33 0.63 -2.68
N SER A 57 0.17 0.17 -2.21
CA SER A 57 0.10 -0.95 -1.28
C SER A 57 0.47 -2.31 -1.90
N GLY A 58 0.45 -2.41 -3.23
CA GLY A 58 0.78 -3.64 -3.97
C GLY A 58 2.26 -3.78 -4.28
N CYS A 59 2.95 -2.70 -4.66
CA CYS A 59 4.33 -2.73 -5.15
C CYS A 59 5.26 -1.69 -4.51
N ALA A 60 4.78 -0.92 -3.53
CA ALA A 60 5.50 0.18 -2.87
C ALA A 60 5.99 1.30 -3.82
N SER A 61 5.53 1.34 -5.07
CA SER A 61 5.87 2.40 -6.04
C SER A 61 5.27 3.74 -5.64
N THR A 62 6.03 4.82 -5.79
CA THR A 62 5.54 6.20 -5.59
C THR A 62 4.83 6.78 -6.82
N HIS A 63 4.84 6.04 -7.94
CA HIS A 63 4.30 6.54 -9.21
C HIS A 63 2.77 6.43 -9.29
N HIS A 64 2.19 5.48 -8.55
CA HIS A 64 0.76 5.20 -8.55
C HIS A 64 0.29 4.72 -7.18
N GLY A 65 -1.02 4.80 -6.94
CA GLY A 65 -1.70 4.17 -5.81
C GLY A 65 -2.09 2.72 -6.09
N ALA A 66 -2.66 2.02 -5.10
CA ALA A 66 -3.20 0.66 -5.28
C ALA A 66 -4.17 0.54 -6.48
N ASP A 67 -4.99 1.57 -6.71
CA ASP A 67 -5.95 1.62 -7.81
C ASP A 67 -5.29 1.50 -9.20
N GLY A 68 -4.18 2.21 -9.41
CA GLY A 68 -3.38 2.12 -10.64
C GLY A 68 -2.36 0.99 -10.63
N CYS A 69 -2.40 0.10 -9.65
CA CYS A 69 -1.41 -0.96 -9.53
C CYS A 69 -1.76 -2.13 -10.45
N PRO A 70 -0.87 -2.50 -11.39
CA PRO A 70 -1.11 -3.65 -12.27
C PRO A 70 -1.14 -4.99 -11.51
N GLU A 71 -0.66 -5.04 -10.26
CA GLU A 71 -0.73 -6.23 -9.39
C GLU A 71 -2.02 -6.31 -8.56
N GLY A 72 -2.89 -5.29 -8.63
CA GLY A 72 -4.14 -5.19 -7.86
C GLY A 72 -5.41 -5.54 -8.64
N GLN A 73 -5.28 -5.90 -9.92
CA GLN A 73 -6.39 -6.22 -10.83
C GLN A 73 -6.50 -7.73 -11.04
#